data_AF-A0A954H2M2-F1
#
_entry.id   AF-A0A954H2M2-F1
#
_cell.length_a   1.000
_cell.length_b   1.000
_cell.length_c   1.000
_cell.angle_alpha   90.00
_cell.angle_beta   90.00
_cell.angle_gamma   90.00
#
_symmetry.space_group_name_H-M   'P 1'
#
loop_
_entity.id
_entity.type
_entity.pdbx_description
1 polymer ?
#
loop_
_entity_poly.entity_id
_entity_poly.type
_entity_poly.pdbx_seq_one_letter_code
_entity_poly.pdbx_strand_id
1 'polypeptide(L)'
;MKKYQNVMATIAGLATMSLAAGCQEQGTAETAASTPAATAAAEHGHEHAEGEGEHGHGHGAGPHDGTLADWGGGKYHVEFTVDHDKQEATVYVLGSDEKSPAPIKTDKVLLSIGDPELMAELLPVPLEGETDG
;
A
#
# COMPACT_ATOMS: atom_id res chain seq x y z
N MET A 1 -32.99 -49.79 9.89
CA MET A 1 -31.69 -50.51 10.00
C MET A 1 -30.74 -49.60 10.76
N LYS A 2 -30.32 -50.02 11.97
CA LYS A 2 -29.32 -49.33 12.81
C LYS A 2 -27.92 -49.59 12.24
N LYS A 3 -27.05 -48.58 12.20
CA LYS A 3 -25.76 -48.59 12.93
C LYS A 3 -25.33 -47.16 13.28
N TYR A 4 -25.17 -46.95 14.58
CA TYR A 4 -24.57 -45.80 15.25
C TYR A 4 -23.09 -46.10 15.51
N GLN A 5 -22.21 -45.11 15.36
CA GLN A 5 -20.91 -44.96 16.06
C GLN A 5 -20.40 -43.57 15.63
N ASN A 6 -20.42 -42.45 16.38
CA ASN A 6 -20.18 -42.10 17.78
C ASN A 6 -18.75 -42.34 18.28
N VAL A 7 -18.27 -41.36 19.08
CA VAL A 7 -17.00 -41.26 19.88
C VAL A 7 -15.95 -40.37 19.16
N MET A 8 -15.41 -39.25 19.65
CA MET A 8 -15.23 -38.54 20.94
C MET A 8 -14.84 -37.07 20.58
N ALA A 9 -14.82 -36.03 21.41
CA ALA A 9 -15.32 -35.71 22.74
C ALA A 9 -15.07 -34.19 22.92
N THR A 10 -16.00 -33.54 23.61
CA THR A 10 -15.94 -32.17 24.10
C THR A 10 -14.85 -31.98 25.16
N ILE A 11 -14.10 -30.88 25.10
CA ILE A 11 -13.51 -30.23 26.29
C ILE A 11 -13.88 -28.75 26.26
N ALA A 12 -14.45 -28.32 27.38
CA ALA A 12 -14.95 -26.99 27.65
C ALA A 12 -13.88 -26.11 28.32
N GLY A 13 -13.97 -24.81 28.06
CA GLY A 13 -13.76 -23.74 29.04
C GLY A 13 -12.33 -23.28 29.30
N LEU A 14 -12.05 -22.00 28.99
CA LEU A 14 -11.97 -20.96 30.02
C LEU A 14 -11.94 -19.58 29.36
N ALA A 15 -12.94 -18.76 29.68
CA ALA A 15 -12.92 -17.33 29.45
C ALA A 15 -12.06 -16.66 30.52
N THR A 16 -11.20 -15.71 30.15
CA THR A 16 -10.80 -14.64 31.07
C THR A 16 -10.41 -13.39 30.29
N MET A 17 -11.16 -12.34 30.58
CA MET A 17 -11.06 -10.98 30.08
C MET A 17 -9.98 -10.25 30.88
N SER A 18 -9.15 -9.45 30.23
CA SER A 18 -8.29 -8.46 30.90
C SER A 18 -8.16 -7.24 30.00
N LEU A 19 -9.04 -6.26 30.22
CA LEU A 19 -8.81 -4.88 29.80
C LEU A 19 -7.79 -4.27 30.75
N ALA A 20 -6.72 -3.70 30.21
CA ALA A 20 -5.90 -2.72 30.89
C ALA A 20 -6.04 -1.40 30.12
N ALA A 21 -6.86 -0.50 30.65
CA ALA A 21 -6.83 0.92 30.37
C ALA A 21 -6.12 1.63 31.53
N GLY A 22 -5.21 2.55 31.22
CA GLY A 22 -4.46 3.41 32.17
C GLY A 22 -2.95 3.34 31.91
N CYS A 23 -2.17 4.41 31.80
CA CYS A 23 -2.35 5.77 32.30
C CYS A 23 -2.14 6.84 31.22
N GLN A 24 -3.03 7.81 31.28
CA GLN A 24 -2.93 9.14 30.72
C GLN A 24 -2.08 9.97 31.70
N GLU A 25 -0.91 10.47 31.28
CA GLU A 25 -0.17 11.47 32.06
C GLU A 25 -0.72 12.86 31.73
N GLN A 26 -1.03 13.56 32.80
CA GLN A 26 -1.78 14.81 32.89
C GLN A 26 -0.87 15.99 32.53
N GLY A 27 -1.40 16.90 31.71
CA GLY A 27 -0.68 18.08 31.26
C GLY A 27 -0.32 19.07 32.37
N THR A 28 0.79 19.77 32.13
CA THR A 28 0.99 21.14 32.62
C THR A 28 0.37 22.10 31.60
N ALA A 29 -0.71 22.75 32.03
CA ALA A 29 -1.17 23.99 31.43
C ALA A 29 -0.53 25.17 32.17
N GLU A 30 0.10 26.08 31.42
CA GLU A 30 0.16 27.51 31.76
C GLU A 30 0.04 28.33 30.47
N THR A 31 -1.20 28.75 30.17
CA THR A 31 -1.65 30.14 29.94
C THR A 31 -0.58 31.18 29.58
N ALA A 32 -0.67 32.08 28.58
CA ALA A 32 -1.68 32.40 27.57
C ALA A 32 -1.09 33.34 26.48
N ALA A 33 -1.68 33.23 25.29
CA ALA A 33 -2.07 34.27 24.32
C ALA A 33 -1.08 35.39 23.88
N SER A 34 -0.77 35.43 22.58
CA SER A 34 -1.41 36.38 21.64
C SER A 34 -1.14 36.02 20.17
N THR A 35 -2.22 35.95 19.39
CA THR A 35 -2.33 35.87 17.90
C THR A 35 -2.56 37.31 17.37
N PRO A 36 -2.42 37.70 16.07
CA PRO A 36 -2.30 36.93 14.81
C PRO A 36 -1.17 37.35 13.84
N ALA A 37 -0.83 36.46 12.89
CA ALA A 37 -0.86 36.76 11.45
C ALA A 37 -0.44 35.52 10.64
N ALA A 38 -1.17 35.27 9.56
CA ALA A 38 -1.01 34.15 8.65
C ALA A 38 0.26 34.22 7.79
N THR A 39 0.91 33.08 7.56
CA THR A 39 1.49 32.74 6.24
C THR A 39 1.77 31.23 6.14
N ALA A 40 1.19 30.65 5.09
CA ALA A 40 1.69 29.58 4.22
C ALA A 40 2.30 28.28 4.81
N ALA A 41 1.62 27.19 4.45
CA ALA A 41 2.14 25.89 4.01
C ALA A 41 3.56 25.49 4.45
N ALA A 42 3.64 24.47 5.29
CA ALA A 42 4.84 23.68 5.47
C ALA A 42 5.12 22.91 4.16
N GLU A 43 6.09 23.40 3.41
CA GLU A 43 6.64 22.72 2.24
C GLU A 43 7.58 21.61 2.73
N HIS A 44 7.20 20.36 2.52
CA HIS A 44 8.11 19.22 2.59
C HIS A 44 8.97 19.21 1.31
N GLY A 45 9.97 20.09 1.26
CA GLY A 45 10.99 20.10 0.22
C GLY A 45 12.01 18.99 0.46
N HIS A 46 11.87 17.86 -0.23
CA HIS A 46 12.99 16.94 -0.44
C HIS A 46 13.84 17.48 -1.59
N GLU A 47 14.85 18.26 -1.21
CA GLU A 47 15.89 18.74 -2.12
C GLU A 47 16.80 17.56 -2.49
N HIS A 48 16.53 16.91 -3.63
CA HIS A 48 17.52 16.02 -4.22
C HIS A 48 18.47 16.86 -5.07
N ALA A 49 19.71 16.96 -4.60
CA ALA A 49 20.80 17.59 -5.31
C ALA A 49 20.99 16.94 -6.69
N GLU A 50 20.83 17.74 -7.74
CA GLU A 50 21.15 17.40 -9.13
C GLU A 50 22.66 17.17 -9.25
N GLY A 51 23.07 15.90 -9.20
CA GLY A 51 24.42 15.45 -9.51
C GLY A 51 24.49 14.99 -10.96
N GLU A 52 25.14 15.79 -11.80
CA GLU A 52 25.48 15.46 -13.18
C GLU A 52 26.43 14.24 -13.23
N GLY A 53 26.02 13.14 -13.87
CA GLY A 53 26.93 12.05 -14.23
C GLY A 53 26.28 10.66 -14.40
N GLU A 54 26.33 10.15 -15.63
CA GLU A 54 25.99 8.79 -16.08
C GLU A 54 24.51 8.34 -16.06
N HIS A 55 24.13 7.59 -17.11
CA HIS A 55 22.80 7.09 -17.45
C HIS A 55 22.14 6.21 -16.36
N GLY A 56 21.67 6.81 -15.28
CA GLY A 56 20.74 6.20 -14.34
C GLY A 56 19.33 6.71 -14.61
N HIS A 57 18.48 5.91 -15.24
CA HIS A 57 17.04 6.16 -15.23
C HIS A 57 16.52 5.89 -13.81
N GLY A 58 16.70 6.85 -12.91
CA GLY A 58 16.08 6.81 -11.59
C GLY A 58 14.59 7.00 -11.77
N HIS A 59 13.82 5.93 -11.64
CA HIS A 59 12.36 6.03 -11.64
C HIS A 59 11.95 6.73 -10.33
N GLY A 60 11.37 7.93 -10.46
CA GLY A 60 10.83 8.67 -9.32
C GLY A 60 9.59 8.00 -8.73
N ALA A 61 8.93 8.68 -7.78
CA ALA A 61 7.60 8.26 -7.33
C ALA A 61 6.61 8.31 -8.50
N GLY A 62 5.76 7.29 -8.61
CA GLY A 62 4.71 7.24 -9.62
C GLY A 62 3.48 8.10 -9.28
N PRO A 63 2.47 8.14 -10.17
CA PRO A 63 1.25 8.92 -9.98
C PRO A 63 0.45 8.61 -8.70
N HIS A 64 0.68 7.44 -8.10
CA HIS A 64 0.02 6.96 -6.89
C HIS A 64 1.00 6.90 -5.70
N ASP A 65 2.07 7.68 -5.75
CA ASP A 65 3.15 7.73 -4.75
C ASP A 65 3.84 6.36 -4.55
N GLY A 66 3.76 5.48 -5.54
CA GLY A 66 4.35 4.16 -5.54
C GLY A 66 5.75 4.11 -6.13
N THR A 67 6.35 2.91 -6.09
CA THR A 67 7.63 2.65 -6.75
C THR A 67 7.39 2.26 -8.20
N LEU A 68 8.03 2.99 -9.12
CA LEU A 68 8.01 2.70 -10.55
C LEU A 68 9.13 1.75 -10.96
N ALA A 69 8.84 0.86 -11.91
CA ALA A 69 9.82 0.01 -12.56
C ALA A 69 9.52 -0.14 -14.07
N ASP A 70 10.55 -0.09 -14.91
CA ASP A 70 10.44 -0.46 -16.32
C ASP A 70 10.12 -1.97 -16.45
N TRP A 71 9.04 -2.28 -17.15
CA TRP A 71 8.59 -3.64 -17.40
C TRP A 71 8.68 -4.04 -18.89
N GLY A 72 8.97 -3.09 -19.78
CA GLY A 72 8.81 -3.26 -21.22
C GLY A 72 9.86 -2.56 -22.10
N GLY A 73 11.03 -2.21 -21.55
CA GLY A 73 12.06 -1.45 -22.28
C GLY A 73 11.60 -0.03 -22.58
N GLY A 74 10.90 0.59 -21.63
CA GLY A 74 10.30 1.92 -21.72
C GLY A 74 8.92 1.96 -22.39
N LYS A 75 8.39 0.84 -22.90
CA LYS A 75 7.02 0.78 -23.42
C LYS A 75 5.98 0.79 -22.30
N TYR A 76 6.27 0.04 -21.24
CA TYR A 76 5.40 -0.13 -20.10
C TYR A 76 6.21 0.06 -18.83
N HIS A 77 5.58 0.72 -17.87
CA HIS A 77 6.09 0.81 -16.51
C HIS A 77 5.05 0.19 -15.58
N VAL A 78 5.51 -0.41 -14.51
CA VAL A 78 4.64 -0.86 -13.42
C VAL A 78 4.88 0.02 -12.22
N GLU A 79 3.80 0.46 -11.57
CA GLU A 79 3.87 1.14 -10.29
C GLU A 79 3.34 0.20 -9.21
N PHE A 80 4.16 -0.07 -8.20
CA PHE A 80 3.79 -0.86 -7.04
C PHE A 80 3.48 0.06 -5.85
N THR A 81 2.27 -0.04 -5.32
CA THR A 81 1.82 0.68 -4.12
C THR A 81 1.41 -0.30 -3.03
N VAL A 82 1.49 0.16 -1.77
CA VAL A 82 1.02 -0.58 -0.60
C VAL A 82 0.17 0.35 0.26
N ASP A 83 -1.09 -0.04 0.47
CA ASP A 83 -1.97 0.57 1.47
C ASP A 83 -1.90 -0.29 2.75
N HIS A 84 -1.21 0.21 3.77
CA HIS A 84 -1.01 -0.51 5.03
C HIS A 84 -2.27 -0.61 5.90
N ASP A 85 -3.22 0.32 5.75
CA ASP A 85 -4.48 0.30 6.51
C ASP A 85 -5.42 -0.76 5.95
N LYS A 86 -5.47 -0.88 4.61
CA LYS A 86 -6.27 -1.90 3.92
C LYS A 86 -5.56 -3.24 3.79
N GLN A 87 -4.25 -3.29 4.06
CA GLN A 87 -3.39 -4.45 3.80
C GLN A 87 -3.46 -4.90 2.33
N GLU A 88 -3.44 -3.93 1.42
CA GLU A 88 -3.60 -4.13 -0.02
C GLU A 88 -2.33 -3.68 -0.76
N ALA A 89 -1.94 -4.46 -1.76
CA ALA A 89 -0.91 -4.07 -2.70
C ALA A 89 -1.52 -3.96 -4.10
N THR A 90 -1.21 -2.88 -4.80
CA THR A 90 -1.75 -2.60 -6.13
C THR A 90 -0.61 -2.45 -7.12
N VAL A 91 -0.77 -3.06 -8.29
CA VAL A 91 0.14 -2.91 -9.42
C VAL A 91 -0.60 -2.18 -10.52
N TYR A 92 -0.21 -0.94 -10.79
CA TYR A 92 -0.72 -0.19 -11.94
C TYR A 92 0.16 -0.45 -13.15
N VAL A 93 -0.45 -0.65 -14.31
CA VAL A 93 0.27 -0.75 -15.59
C VAL A 93 0.17 0.59 -16.30
N LEU A 94 1.32 1.24 -16.46
CA LEU A 94 1.45 2.59 -17.00
C LEU A 94 2.17 2.56 -18.35
N GLY A 95 1.90 3.59 -19.16
CA GLY A 95 2.50 3.75 -20.48
C GLY A 95 3.95 4.23 -20.43
N SER A 96 4.47 4.59 -21.60
CA SER A 96 5.83 5.13 -21.76
C SER A 96 6.02 6.51 -21.10
N ASP A 97 4.93 7.18 -20.71
CA ASP A 97 4.97 8.47 -20.02
C ASP A 97 5.03 8.35 -18.49
N GLU A 98 5.06 7.11 -17.97
CA GLU A 98 5.08 6.75 -16.54
C GLU A 98 3.87 7.29 -15.75
N LYS A 99 2.80 7.69 -16.45
CA LYS A 99 1.68 8.43 -15.84
C LYS A 99 0.32 7.89 -16.24
N SER A 100 0.12 7.66 -17.54
CA SER A 100 -1.16 7.27 -18.09
C SER A 100 -1.36 5.76 -17.98
N PRO A 101 -2.55 5.26 -17.61
CA PRO A 101 -2.87 3.84 -17.66
C PRO A 101 -2.61 3.27 -19.06
N ALA A 102 -2.04 2.07 -19.11
CA ALA A 102 -1.75 1.37 -20.36
C ALA A 102 -2.31 -0.06 -20.31
N PRO A 103 -3.53 -0.28 -20.84
CA PRO A 103 -4.14 -1.60 -20.87
C PRO A 103 -3.27 -2.63 -21.59
N ILE A 104 -3.22 -3.83 -21.02
CA ILE A 104 -2.50 -4.98 -21.57
C ILE A 104 -3.46 -6.12 -21.86
N LYS A 105 -3.19 -6.90 -22.89
CA LYS A 105 -4.04 -8.03 -23.27
C LYS A 105 -3.65 -9.29 -22.50
N THR A 106 -4.10 -9.39 -21.25
CA THR A 106 -3.95 -10.57 -20.39
C THR A 106 -5.12 -10.66 -19.41
N ASP A 107 -5.45 -11.86 -18.95
CA ASP A 107 -6.50 -12.08 -17.95
C ASP A 107 -5.97 -11.94 -16.50
N LYS A 108 -4.64 -11.98 -16.34
CA LYS A 108 -3.96 -11.89 -15.02
C LYS A 108 -2.50 -11.47 -15.15
N VAL A 109 -1.92 -11.02 -14.03
CA VAL A 109 -0.48 -10.80 -13.84
C VAL A 109 -0.02 -11.61 -12.64
N LEU A 110 1.25 -12.05 -12.61
CA LEU A 110 1.83 -12.77 -11.49
C LEU A 110 2.77 -11.84 -10.71
N LEU A 111 2.45 -11.56 -9.46
CA LEU A 111 3.35 -10.89 -8.52
C LEU A 111 4.15 -11.94 -7.77
N SER A 112 5.48 -11.79 -7.75
CA SER A 112 6.39 -12.61 -6.98
C SER A 112 7.24 -11.72 -6.08
N ILE A 113 7.19 -11.96 -4.78
CA ILE A 113 8.02 -11.31 -3.76
C ILE A 113 8.97 -12.37 -3.22
N GLY A 114 10.27 -12.06 -3.21
CA GLY A 114 11.30 -13.00 -2.76
C GLY A 114 11.46 -13.08 -1.24
N ASP A 115 11.21 -11.98 -0.52
CA ASP A 115 11.31 -11.92 0.94
C ASP A 115 10.28 -10.94 1.55
N PRO A 116 9.30 -11.41 2.33
CA PRO A 116 8.98 -12.83 2.52
C PRO A 116 8.56 -13.47 1.19
N GLU A 117 8.84 -14.76 1.02
CA GLU A 117 8.45 -15.47 -0.21
C GLU A 117 6.92 -15.50 -0.37
N LEU A 118 6.42 -14.86 -1.41
CA LEU A 118 5.00 -14.78 -1.76
C LEU A 118 4.84 -14.79 -3.27
N MET A 119 3.89 -15.57 -3.77
CA MET A 119 3.41 -15.47 -5.15
C MET A 119 1.90 -15.29 -5.16
N ALA A 120 1.42 -14.31 -5.92
CA ALA A 120 0.00 -14.00 -6.05
C ALA A 120 -0.37 -13.76 -7.51
N GLU A 121 -1.49 -14.34 -7.95
CA GLU A 121 -2.13 -13.95 -9.20
C GLU A 121 -2.95 -12.68 -8.95
N LEU A 122 -2.62 -11.61 -9.66
CA LEU A 122 -3.35 -10.36 -9.66
C LEU A 122 -4.36 -10.36 -10.81
N LEU A 123 -5.62 -10.16 -10.47
CA LEU A 123 -6.70 -9.99 -11.44
C LEU A 123 -6.86 -8.50 -11.75
N PRO A 124 -7.21 -8.14 -13.00
CA PRO A 124 -7.50 -6.75 -13.35
C PRO A 124 -8.67 -6.20 -12.54
N VAL A 125 -8.52 -4.97 -12.06
CA VAL A 125 -9.57 -4.23 -11.37
C VAL A 125 -9.78 -2.91 -12.12
N PRO A 126 -10.95 -2.68 -12.73
CA PRO A 126 -11.21 -1.44 -13.44
C PRO A 126 -11.16 -0.25 -12.47
N LEU A 127 -10.61 0.87 -12.92
CA LEU A 127 -10.68 2.12 -12.17
C LEU A 127 -12.09 2.73 -12.26
N GLU A 128 -12.35 3.77 -11.46
CA GLU A 128 -13.63 4.46 -11.48
C GLU A 128 -13.94 5.00 -12.89
N GLY A 129 -15.06 4.55 -13.47
CA GLY A 129 -15.49 4.92 -14.80
C GLY A 129 -15.02 3.99 -15.93
N GLU A 130 -14.21 2.98 -15.63
CA GLU A 130 -13.79 1.96 -16.59
C GLU A 130 -14.71 0.73 -16.57
N THR A 131 -14.87 0.07 -17.72
CA THR A 131 -15.65 -1.17 -17.83
C THR A 131 -14.81 -2.43 -17.64
N ASP A 132 -13.51 -2.32 -17.93
CA ASP A 132 -12.53 -3.39 -17.94
C ASP A 132 -11.22 -2.85 -17.34
N GLY A 133 -10.46 -3.72 -16.67
CA GLY A 133 -9.15 -3.39 -16.10
C GLY A 133 -8.00 -4.09 -16.83
#